data_AF-A0A3L6QRX1-F1
#
_entry.id   AF-A0A3L6QRX1-F1
#
_cell.length_a   1.000
_cell.length_b   1.000
_cell.length_c   1.000
_cell.angle_alpha   90.00
_cell.angle_beta   90.00
_cell.angle_gamma   90.00
#
_symmetry.space_group_name_H-M   'P 1'
#
loop_
_entity.id
_entity.type
_entity.pdbx_description
1 polymer ?
#
loop_
_entity_poly.entity_id
_entity_poly.type
_entity_poly.pdbx_seq_one_letter_code
_entity_poly.pdbx_strand_id
1 'polypeptide(L)'
;MSPYVERRMSAGVRSGNGVPDDPSLHGLQALWPALSAAVQGSHQGVFAAPVSVQLRDGNWMPVDNVRRVVPLLSCLLHDSCKKASSPMPVIRSVVQEPGMGSGAPACAEAEPTVRIAGTEGRCITVPNGWYYNGNQVQVWPCKSNGDADQLWTFKRDGTVRSNGMCLTSTGTSPGDKVVAWDCPRAPTDGVVWEARVDGAIALRASGSGGLVLAAAASTIFTGLTVQRDDRSSVQSWTPTNYTAPLATAVVGPGDLCLQAASGVGGPASVAACHDGAWWFLYPDGSVRSRTRLFLRQWRCLTADAAGRAVVSFRPTAGSPRQRWAFRNDGSVLNAGAGSVLDVRASGGGGQSGGWEVVVSPATGSPTQEWAIML
;
A
#
# COMPACT_ATOMS: atom_id res chain seq x y z
N MET A 1 1.74 -19.41 4.58
CA MET A 1 0.26 -19.32 4.63
C MET A 1 -0.12 -17.85 4.80
N SER A 2 -1.32 -17.41 4.44
CA SER A 2 -1.77 -16.00 4.60
C SER A 2 -2.05 -15.66 6.07
N PRO A 3 -1.78 -14.44 6.58
CA PRO A 3 -2.19 -14.03 7.92
C PRO A 3 -3.70 -14.17 8.15
N TYR A 4 -4.50 -13.94 7.11
CA TYR A 4 -5.96 -14.11 7.17
C TYR A 4 -6.35 -15.58 7.33
N VAL A 5 -5.76 -16.48 6.52
CA VAL A 5 -6.05 -17.92 6.58
C VAL A 5 -5.65 -18.51 7.93
N GLU A 6 -4.45 -18.19 8.41
CA GLU A 6 -3.94 -18.67 9.71
C GLU A 6 -4.86 -18.28 10.87
N ARG A 7 -5.36 -17.05 10.84
CA ARG A 7 -6.31 -16.55 11.83
C ARG A 7 -7.66 -17.28 11.77
N ARG A 8 -8.22 -17.49 10.57
CA ARG A 8 -9.51 -18.22 10.42
C ARG A 8 -9.39 -19.67 10.88
N MET A 9 -8.28 -20.33 10.59
CA MET A 9 -7.97 -21.67 11.11
C MET A 9 -7.91 -21.67 12.64
N SER A 10 -7.17 -20.74 13.23
CA SER A 10 -7.05 -20.60 14.69
C SER A 10 -8.40 -20.32 15.38
N ALA A 11 -9.24 -19.49 14.78
CA ALA A 11 -10.58 -19.19 15.27
C ALA A 11 -11.50 -20.42 15.25
N GLY A 12 -11.46 -21.20 14.16
CA GLY A 12 -12.22 -22.43 14.02
C GLY A 12 -11.85 -23.46 15.11
N VAL A 13 -10.55 -23.62 15.36
CA VAL A 13 -10.04 -24.50 16.43
C VAL A 13 -10.52 -24.03 17.81
N ARG A 14 -10.41 -22.73 18.12
CA ARG A 14 -10.85 -22.18 19.42
C ARG A 14 -12.35 -22.34 19.67
N SER A 15 -13.16 -22.19 18.63
CA SER A 15 -14.63 -22.26 18.76
C SER A 15 -15.18 -23.69 18.82
N GLY A 16 -14.39 -24.70 18.43
CA GLY A 16 -14.86 -26.09 18.30
C GLY A 16 -15.81 -26.32 17.12
N ASN A 17 -16.20 -25.27 16.39
CA ASN A 17 -17.17 -25.34 15.29
C ASN A 17 -16.51 -25.59 13.91
N GLY A 18 -15.19 -25.78 13.87
CA GLY A 18 -14.43 -25.88 12.63
C GLY A 18 -14.30 -24.53 11.91
N VAL A 19 -13.72 -24.57 10.70
CA VAL A 19 -13.60 -23.38 9.84
C VAL A 19 -14.80 -23.38 8.90
N PRO A 20 -15.64 -22.32 8.92
CA PRO A 20 -16.74 -22.19 7.96
C PRO A 20 -16.23 -22.24 6.52
N ASP A 21 -17.01 -22.85 5.62
CA ASP A 21 -16.76 -22.79 4.18
C ASP A 21 -16.79 -21.32 3.73
N ASP A 22 -15.63 -20.81 3.32
CA ASP A 22 -15.38 -19.42 3.02
C ASP A 22 -14.67 -19.34 1.66
N PRO A 23 -15.35 -18.85 0.60
CA PRO A 23 -14.79 -18.76 -0.74
C PRO A 23 -13.45 -18.01 -0.79
N SER A 24 -13.23 -17.05 0.11
CA SER A 24 -11.97 -16.29 0.18
C SER A 24 -10.79 -17.16 0.61
N LEU A 25 -11.02 -18.15 1.48
CA LEU A 25 -9.98 -19.08 1.95
C LEU A 25 -9.58 -20.06 0.84
N HIS A 26 -10.57 -20.67 0.19
CA HIS A 26 -10.35 -21.57 -0.95
C HIS A 26 -9.71 -20.83 -2.13
N GLY A 27 -10.20 -19.63 -2.43
CA GLY A 27 -9.67 -18.76 -3.48
C GLY A 27 -8.20 -18.39 -3.25
N LEU A 28 -7.84 -17.93 -2.05
CA LEU A 28 -6.44 -17.61 -1.73
C LEU A 28 -5.51 -18.82 -1.85
N GLN A 29 -5.95 -19.99 -1.36
CA GLN A 29 -5.14 -21.20 -1.43
C GLN A 29 -4.91 -21.62 -2.89
N ALA A 30 -5.95 -21.61 -3.73
CA ALA A 30 -5.86 -21.94 -5.14
C ALA A 30 -5.00 -20.93 -5.93
N LEU A 31 -5.04 -19.65 -5.55
CA LEU A 31 -4.33 -18.57 -6.23
C LEU A 31 -2.90 -18.34 -5.73
N TRP A 32 -2.46 -19.03 -4.67
CA TRP A 32 -1.11 -18.84 -4.11
C TRP A 32 0.01 -19.00 -5.16
N PRO A 33 0.01 -20.00 -6.06
CA PRO A 33 1.01 -20.08 -7.11
C PRO A 33 1.00 -18.86 -8.05
N ALA A 34 -0.18 -18.43 -8.48
CA ALA A 34 -0.33 -17.28 -9.38
C ALA A 34 0.11 -15.95 -8.72
N LEU A 35 -0.28 -15.72 -7.46
CA LEU A 35 0.15 -14.55 -6.70
C LEU A 35 1.67 -14.57 -6.44
N SER A 36 2.24 -15.74 -6.16
CA SER A 36 3.69 -15.88 -5.98
C SER A 36 4.45 -15.56 -7.26
N ALA A 37 3.99 -16.08 -8.40
CA ALA A 37 4.56 -15.78 -9.71
C ALA A 37 4.41 -14.29 -10.06
N ALA A 38 3.27 -13.66 -9.77
CA ALA A 38 3.05 -12.24 -10.03
C ALA A 38 3.97 -11.34 -9.20
N VAL A 39 4.20 -11.66 -7.92
CA VAL A 39 5.19 -10.96 -7.08
C VAL A 39 6.60 -11.12 -7.65
N GLN A 40 6.99 -12.35 -7.96
CA GLN A 40 8.33 -12.66 -8.44
C GLN A 40 8.60 -12.10 -9.84
N GLY A 41 7.60 -12.03 -10.72
CA GLY A 41 7.67 -11.41 -12.05
C GLY A 41 7.39 -9.91 -12.08
N SER A 42 7.12 -9.26 -10.94
CA SER A 42 6.80 -7.83 -10.90
C SER A 42 8.00 -6.95 -11.26
N HIS A 43 7.73 -5.80 -11.90
CA HIS A 43 8.71 -4.73 -12.16
C HIS A 43 8.43 -3.53 -11.27
N GLN A 44 9.41 -3.13 -10.46
CA GLN A 44 9.24 -2.12 -9.39
C GLN A 44 7.98 -2.33 -8.52
N GLY A 45 7.61 -3.59 -8.28
CA GLY A 45 6.44 -3.96 -7.49
C GLY A 45 5.10 -3.91 -8.24
N VAL A 46 5.10 -3.62 -9.54
CA VAL A 46 3.90 -3.61 -10.40
C VAL A 46 3.79 -4.91 -11.18
N PHE A 47 2.61 -5.52 -11.21
CA PHE A 47 2.40 -6.78 -11.92
C PHE A 47 2.22 -6.56 -13.42
N ALA A 48 2.64 -7.53 -14.23
CA ALA A 48 2.39 -7.53 -15.67
C ALA A 48 0.90 -7.68 -16.00
N ALA A 49 0.18 -8.46 -15.18
CA ALA A 49 -1.25 -8.66 -15.25
C ALA A 49 -1.82 -8.81 -13.82
N PRO A 50 -3.06 -8.36 -13.58
CA PRO A 50 -3.69 -8.50 -12.27
C PRO A 50 -4.06 -9.96 -11.99
N VAL A 51 -3.99 -10.34 -10.71
CA VAL A 51 -4.54 -11.60 -10.19
C VAL A 51 -5.77 -11.26 -9.36
N SER A 52 -6.94 -11.78 -9.74
CA SER A 52 -8.20 -11.52 -9.03
C SER A 52 -8.39 -12.51 -7.90
N VAL A 53 -8.52 -12.00 -6.67
CA VAL A 53 -8.81 -12.79 -5.47
C VAL A 53 -10.29 -12.66 -5.12
N GLN A 54 -10.94 -13.77 -4.82
CA GLN A 54 -12.35 -13.77 -4.41
C GLN A 54 -12.49 -13.31 -2.96
N LEU A 55 -13.45 -12.42 -2.75
CA LEU A 55 -13.84 -11.90 -1.44
C LEU A 55 -14.94 -12.77 -0.83
N ARG A 56 -15.13 -12.69 0.50
CA ARG A 56 -16.13 -13.50 1.22
C ARG A 56 -17.57 -13.19 0.81
N ASP A 57 -17.83 -11.97 0.34
CA ASP A 57 -19.13 -11.55 -0.19
C ASP A 57 -19.39 -12.02 -1.64
N GLY A 58 -18.45 -12.77 -2.22
CA GLY A 58 -18.50 -13.27 -3.60
C GLY A 58 -17.97 -12.29 -4.65
N ASN A 59 -17.66 -11.04 -4.29
CA ASN A 59 -17.03 -10.09 -5.19
C ASN A 59 -15.56 -10.45 -5.47
N TRP A 60 -14.96 -9.80 -6.47
CA TRP A 60 -13.58 -10.01 -6.85
C TRP A 60 -12.73 -8.78 -6.60
N MET A 61 -11.59 -8.98 -5.93
CA MET A 61 -10.58 -7.96 -5.74
C MET A 61 -9.40 -8.21 -6.66
N PRO A 62 -9.13 -7.30 -7.61
CA PRO A 62 -7.93 -7.38 -8.44
C PRO A 62 -6.69 -6.97 -7.64
N VAL A 63 -5.63 -7.77 -7.73
CA VAL A 63 -4.31 -7.52 -7.16
C VAL A 63 -3.32 -7.31 -8.30
N ASP A 64 -2.82 -6.09 -8.45
CA ASP A 64 -1.96 -5.69 -9.57
C ASP A 64 -0.59 -5.13 -9.12
N ASN A 65 -0.31 -5.19 -7.82
CA ASN A 65 0.94 -4.70 -7.26
C ASN A 65 1.28 -5.42 -5.94
N VAL A 66 2.57 -5.41 -5.60
CA VAL A 66 3.12 -6.04 -4.39
C VAL A 66 2.52 -5.42 -3.13
N ARG A 67 2.32 -4.10 -3.07
CA ARG A 67 1.79 -3.45 -1.87
C ARG A 67 0.39 -3.96 -1.50
N ARG A 68 -0.41 -4.35 -2.48
CA ARG A 68 -1.74 -4.94 -2.28
C ARG A 68 -1.71 -6.42 -1.89
N VAL A 69 -0.65 -7.16 -2.26
CA VAL A 69 -0.52 -8.60 -1.94
C VAL A 69 0.21 -8.87 -0.62
N VAL A 70 1.05 -7.95 -0.14
CA VAL A 70 1.78 -8.10 1.13
C VAL A 70 0.90 -8.51 2.31
N PRO A 71 -0.28 -7.91 2.57
CA PRO A 71 -1.13 -8.35 3.68
C PRO A 71 -1.81 -9.72 3.45
N LEU A 72 -1.75 -10.25 2.22
CA LEU A 72 -2.44 -11.48 1.83
C LEU A 72 -1.55 -12.72 1.90
N LEU A 73 -0.23 -12.58 1.88
CA LEU A 73 0.71 -13.70 1.82
C LEU A 73 1.86 -13.53 2.81
N SER A 74 2.08 -14.50 3.69
CA SER A 74 3.27 -14.48 4.57
C SER A 74 4.52 -15.06 3.90
N CYS A 75 4.35 -15.92 2.90
CA CYS A 75 5.45 -16.55 2.16
C CYS A 75 5.10 -16.80 0.69
N LEU A 76 6.13 -16.83 -0.17
CA LEU A 76 6.00 -17.12 -1.59
C LEU A 76 6.34 -18.58 -1.87
N LEU A 77 5.63 -19.19 -2.83
CA LEU A 77 6.10 -20.41 -3.46
C LEU A 77 7.44 -20.11 -4.17
N HIS A 78 8.44 -20.99 -4.03
CA HIS A 78 9.74 -20.83 -4.68
C HIS A 78 9.60 -20.77 -6.20
N ASP A 79 10.47 -19.97 -6.84
CA ASP A 79 10.26 -19.54 -8.22
C ASP A 79 10.47 -20.65 -9.26
N SER A 80 9.76 -20.47 -10.38
CA SER A 80 10.00 -21.11 -11.66
C SER A 80 10.98 -20.30 -12.53
N CYS A 81 11.41 -19.10 -12.08
CA CYS A 81 12.29 -18.23 -12.83
C CYS A 81 13.42 -17.54 -12.03
N LYS A 82 14.55 -17.19 -12.69
CA LYS A 82 15.68 -16.49 -12.05
C LYS A 82 15.56 -14.97 -12.25
N LYS A 83 15.60 -14.20 -11.16
CA LYS A 83 15.79 -12.73 -11.19
C LYS A 83 17.27 -12.35 -11.04
N ALA A 84 17.79 -11.54 -11.96
CA ALA A 84 19.05 -10.84 -11.76
C ALA A 84 18.83 -9.70 -10.76
N SER A 85 19.37 -9.84 -9.55
CA SER A 85 19.58 -8.75 -8.57
C SER A 85 18.50 -7.64 -8.52
N SER A 86 17.41 -7.87 -7.81
CA SER A 86 16.60 -6.77 -7.26
C SER A 86 16.32 -7.05 -5.79
N PRO A 87 16.69 -6.14 -4.87
CA PRO A 87 16.32 -6.29 -3.48
C PRO A 87 14.85 -5.90 -3.40
N MET A 88 13.95 -6.87 -3.37
CA MET A 88 12.79 -6.89 -2.47
C MET A 88 12.12 -8.24 -2.67
N PRO A 89 12.20 -9.08 -1.65
CA PRO A 89 10.90 -9.57 -1.23
C PRO A 89 10.75 -9.30 0.27
N VAL A 90 9.77 -8.45 0.58
CA VAL A 90 9.23 -8.32 1.94
C VAL A 90 8.70 -9.69 2.42
N ILE A 91 8.35 -10.58 1.48
CA ILE A 91 7.77 -11.90 1.67
C ILE A 91 8.82 -12.99 1.37
N ARG A 92 9.19 -13.80 2.37
CA ARG A 92 10.24 -14.84 2.17
C ARG A 92 9.73 -16.01 1.32
N SER A 93 10.62 -16.65 0.56
CA SER A 93 10.34 -17.93 -0.13
C SER A 93 10.42 -19.10 0.86
N VAL A 94 9.57 -20.12 0.67
CA VAL A 94 9.45 -21.27 1.60
C VAL A 94 10.55 -22.33 1.42
N VAL A 95 11.21 -22.38 0.26
CA VAL A 95 12.27 -23.35 -0.02
C VAL A 95 13.57 -22.61 -0.34
N GLN A 96 14.66 -23.02 0.32
CA GLN A 96 16.02 -22.57 0.03
C GLN A 96 16.86 -23.81 -0.30
N GLU A 97 16.79 -24.28 -1.55
CA GLU A 97 17.64 -25.38 -2.02
C GLU A 97 19.10 -24.90 -2.16
N PRO A 98 20.09 -25.69 -1.72
CA PRO A 98 21.48 -25.44 -2.02
C PRO A 98 21.74 -25.75 -3.51
N GLY A 99 21.86 -24.70 -4.33
CA GLY A 99 22.61 -24.72 -5.59
C GLY A 99 22.40 -25.90 -6.54
N MET A 100 21.15 -26.20 -6.94
CA MET A 100 20.89 -27.13 -8.05
C MET A 100 20.38 -26.40 -9.30
N GLY A 101 21.16 -26.48 -10.38
CA GLY A 101 20.67 -26.50 -11.76
C GLY A 101 20.38 -25.15 -12.44
N SER A 102 21.11 -24.87 -13.50
CA SER A 102 21.03 -23.70 -14.39
C SER A 102 19.83 -23.71 -15.37
N GLY A 103 18.66 -24.22 -14.99
CA GLY A 103 17.55 -24.51 -15.93
C GLY A 103 16.27 -23.69 -15.79
N ALA A 104 16.09 -22.87 -14.75
CA ALA A 104 14.89 -22.05 -14.61
C ALA A 104 14.91 -20.88 -15.62
N PRO A 105 13.83 -20.65 -16.41
CA PRO A 105 13.74 -19.50 -17.32
C PRO A 105 13.95 -18.16 -16.59
N ALA A 106 14.39 -17.11 -17.27
CA ALA A 106 14.41 -15.78 -16.66
C ALA A 106 12.97 -15.29 -16.46
N CYS A 107 12.69 -14.54 -15.39
CA CYS A 107 11.35 -13.98 -15.20
C CYS A 107 11.03 -13.02 -16.35
N ALA A 108 9.80 -13.08 -16.87
CA ALA A 108 9.38 -12.15 -17.91
C ALA A 108 9.48 -10.71 -17.39
N GLU A 109 10.38 -9.92 -17.99
CA GLU A 109 10.60 -8.53 -17.58
C GLU A 109 9.56 -7.62 -18.24
N ALA A 110 8.40 -7.51 -17.61
CA ALA A 110 7.35 -6.61 -18.09
C ALA A 110 7.72 -5.14 -17.82
N GLU A 111 7.29 -4.25 -18.73
CA GLU A 111 7.28 -2.79 -18.54
C GLU A 111 5.81 -2.34 -18.39
N PRO A 112 5.22 -2.49 -17.20
CA PRO A 112 3.79 -2.30 -17.02
C PRO A 112 3.38 -0.83 -17.17
N THR A 113 2.24 -0.62 -17.82
CA THR A 113 1.57 0.68 -17.93
C THR A 113 0.39 0.73 -16.96
N VAL A 114 0.49 1.59 -15.96
CA VAL A 114 -0.50 1.74 -14.89
C VAL A 114 -0.73 3.20 -14.53
N ARG A 115 -1.78 3.50 -13.78
CA ARG A 115 -1.89 4.79 -13.09
C ARG A 115 -1.01 4.78 -11.85
N ILE A 116 -0.66 5.97 -11.36
CA ILE A 116 0.01 6.14 -10.08
C ILE A 116 -0.91 6.92 -9.17
N ALA A 117 -1.59 6.20 -8.26
CA ALA A 117 -2.55 6.76 -7.33
C ALA A 117 -1.90 7.04 -5.97
N GLY A 118 -2.34 8.08 -5.27
CA GLY A 118 -1.79 8.45 -3.97
C GLY A 118 -2.77 9.28 -3.17
N THR A 119 -2.38 10.52 -2.89
CA THR A 119 -3.09 11.42 -1.98
C THR A 119 -4.59 11.52 -2.28
N GLU A 120 -5.43 11.20 -1.28
CA GLU A 120 -6.90 11.20 -1.39
C GLU A 120 -7.48 10.25 -2.46
N GLY A 121 -6.69 9.27 -2.92
CA GLY A 121 -7.09 8.37 -4.00
C GLY A 121 -7.06 9.04 -5.38
N ARG A 122 -6.33 10.15 -5.50
CA ARG A 122 -6.08 10.85 -6.77
C ARG A 122 -4.85 10.31 -7.47
N CYS A 123 -4.76 10.55 -8.77
CA CYS A 123 -3.70 10.10 -9.63
C CYS A 123 -2.77 11.26 -10.02
N ILE A 124 -1.52 10.94 -10.32
CA ILE A 124 -0.64 11.90 -10.98
C ILE A 124 -1.00 11.98 -12.46
N THR A 125 -1.00 13.19 -13.02
CA THR A 125 -1.42 13.44 -14.40
C THR A 125 -0.55 14.48 -15.07
N VAL A 126 -0.36 14.35 -16.38
CA VAL A 126 0.10 15.48 -17.22
C VAL A 126 -1.09 16.43 -17.40
N PRO A 127 -1.02 17.70 -16.96
CA PRO A 127 -2.15 18.62 -17.02
C PRO A 127 -2.72 18.76 -18.43
N ASN A 128 -4.05 18.65 -18.57
CA ASN A 128 -4.81 18.78 -19.81
C ASN A 128 -4.37 17.83 -20.96
N GLY A 129 -3.52 16.82 -20.68
CA GLY A 129 -2.88 16.01 -21.71
C GLY A 129 -1.94 16.79 -22.63
N TRP A 130 -1.41 17.93 -22.18
CA TRP A 130 -0.48 18.75 -22.96
C TRP A 130 0.96 18.30 -22.77
N TYR A 131 1.54 17.68 -23.80
CA TYR A 131 2.90 17.14 -23.76
C TYR A 131 3.89 18.13 -24.36
N TYR A 132 4.47 18.97 -23.52
CA TYR A 132 5.61 19.83 -23.83
C TYR A 132 6.58 19.87 -22.66
N ASN A 133 7.86 20.08 -22.96
CA ASN A 133 8.92 20.12 -21.95
C ASN A 133 8.63 21.17 -20.86
N GLY A 134 8.60 20.72 -19.62
CA GLY A 134 8.40 21.58 -18.45
C GLY A 134 6.96 21.68 -17.97
N ASN A 135 5.98 21.02 -18.63
CA ASN A 135 4.63 20.95 -18.10
C ASN A 135 4.63 20.17 -16.78
N GLN A 136 4.32 20.85 -15.67
CA GLN A 136 4.43 20.27 -14.34
C GLN A 136 3.35 19.22 -14.10
N VAL A 137 3.76 18.01 -13.75
CA VAL A 137 2.84 16.92 -13.40
C VAL A 137 2.08 17.31 -12.13
N GLN A 138 0.79 17.00 -12.07
CA GLN A 138 -0.07 17.43 -10.97
C GLN A 138 -0.94 16.30 -10.42
N VAL A 139 -1.56 16.55 -9.28
CA VAL A 139 -2.59 15.68 -8.69
C VAL A 139 -3.96 15.96 -9.34
N TRP A 140 -4.63 14.91 -9.81
CA TRP A 140 -5.95 14.98 -10.44
C TRP A 140 -6.81 13.75 -10.10
N PRO A 141 -8.16 13.85 -10.08
CA PRO A 141 -9.00 12.67 -9.96
C PRO A 141 -8.60 11.58 -10.97
N CYS A 142 -8.53 10.33 -10.50
CA CYS A 142 -8.21 9.21 -11.37
C CYS A 142 -9.32 9.01 -12.41
N LYS A 143 -8.95 8.99 -13.68
CA LYS A 143 -9.84 8.68 -14.80
C LYS A 143 -9.96 7.17 -14.95
N SER A 144 -11.11 6.65 -15.34
CA SER A 144 -11.30 5.21 -15.63
C SER A 144 -11.08 4.84 -17.11
N ASN A 145 -10.88 5.82 -17.98
CA ASN A 145 -10.68 5.64 -19.43
C ASN A 145 -9.19 5.44 -19.81
N GLY A 146 -8.91 5.22 -21.08
CA GLY A 146 -7.55 5.01 -21.60
C GLY A 146 -6.77 6.30 -21.88
N ASP A 147 -7.12 7.44 -21.28
CA ASP A 147 -6.44 8.70 -21.56
C ASP A 147 -4.97 8.62 -21.12
N ALA A 148 -4.07 8.86 -22.08
CA ALA A 148 -2.64 8.66 -21.87
C ALA A 148 -2.05 9.56 -20.77
N ASP A 149 -2.68 10.69 -20.43
CA ASP A 149 -2.19 11.67 -19.45
C ASP A 149 -2.14 11.17 -17.99
N GLN A 150 -2.77 10.04 -17.69
CA GLN A 150 -2.67 9.34 -16.39
C GLN A 150 -2.04 7.95 -16.48
N LEU A 151 -1.58 7.54 -17.66
CA LEU A 151 -1.00 6.22 -17.89
C LEU A 151 0.52 6.31 -17.91
N TRP A 152 1.14 5.67 -16.93
CA TRP A 152 2.58 5.70 -16.70
C TRP A 152 3.18 4.32 -16.90
N THR A 153 4.13 4.24 -17.84
CA THR A 153 4.87 3.02 -18.13
C THR A 153 6.17 3.01 -17.34
N PHE A 154 6.34 2.01 -16.48
CA PHE A 154 7.58 1.78 -15.75
C PHE A 154 8.55 1.03 -16.66
N LYS A 155 9.59 1.72 -17.12
CA LYS A 155 10.58 1.16 -18.05
C LYS A 155 11.72 0.47 -17.31
N ARG A 156 12.41 -0.44 -17.98
CA ARG A 156 13.57 -1.17 -17.42
C ARG A 156 14.79 -0.29 -17.21
N ASP A 157 14.91 0.78 -17.99
CA ASP A 157 15.92 1.82 -17.83
C ASP A 157 15.70 2.72 -16.59
N GLY A 158 14.65 2.44 -15.80
CA GLY A 158 14.28 3.17 -14.59
C GLY A 158 13.50 4.47 -14.86
N THR A 159 13.23 4.81 -16.11
CA THR A 159 12.33 5.93 -16.44
C THR A 159 10.86 5.54 -16.22
N VAL A 160 10.05 6.55 -15.91
CA VAL A 160 8.58 6.42 -15.83
C VAL A 160 8.00 7.31 -16.90
N ARG A 161 7.26 6.74 -17.87
CA ARG A 161 6.90 7.46 -19.11
C ARG A 161 5.40 7.57 -19.34
N SER A 162 4.97 8.72 -19.86
CA SER A 162 3.60 9.01 -20.27
C SER A 162 3.61 9.57 -21.69
N ASN A 163 2.90 8.93 -22.63
CA ASN A 163 2.84 9.32 -24.04
C ASN A 163 4.21 9.66 -24.68
N GLY A 164 5.24 8.85 -24.38
CA GLY A 164 6.60 9.04 -24.90
C GLY A 164 7.49 10.02 -24.13
N MET A 165 6.93 10.86 -23.25
CA MET A 165 7.69 11.74 -22.37
C MET A 165 8.02 11.06 -21.03
N CYS A 166 9.11 11.47 -20.41
CA CYS A 166 9.60 11.01 -19.12
C CYS A 166 9.07 11.89 -17.98
N LEU A 167 8.78 11.25 -16.84
CA LEU A 167 8.63 11.91 -15.54
C LEU A 167 10.01 12.40 -15.11
N THR A 168 10.19 13.70 -15.01
CA THR A 168 11.53 14.30 -14.85
C THR A 168 11.53 15.28 -13.69
N SER A 169 12.47 15.15 -12.77
CA SER A 169 12.75 16.20 -11.80
C SER A 169 13.60 17.29 -12.43
N THR A 170 13.27 18.56 -12.19
CA THR A 170 14.03 19.70 -12.72
C THR A 170 15.37 19.93 -12.01
N GLY A 171 15.64 19.21 -10.92
CA GLY A 171 16.87 19.29 -10.15
C GLY A 171 16.94 18.23 -9.05
N THR A 172 17.91 18.35 -8.14
CA THR A 172 18.13 17.39 -7.05
C THR A 172 18.03 18.03 -5.67
N SER A 173 17.31 19.16 -5.56
CA SER A 173 17.04 19.87 -4.31
C SER A 173 15.56 19.71 -3.90
N PRO A 174 15.25 19.68 -2.59
CA PRO A 174 13.86 19.70 -2.13
C PRO A 174 13.11 20.91 -2.69
N GLY A 175 11.92 20.67 -3.25
CA GLY A 175 11.10 21.70 -3.90
C GLY A 175 11.25 21.75 -5.42
N ASP A 176 12.26 21.11 -6.00
CA ASP A 176 12.38 21.02 -7.45
C ASP A 176 11.15 20.35 -8.06
N LYS A 177 10.69 20.88 -9.18
CA LYS A 177 9.44 20.46 -9.82
C LYS A 177 9.61 19.09 -10.46
N VAL A 178 8.50 18.37 -10.60
CA VAL A 178 8.42 17.17 -11.42
C VAL A 178 7.55 17.48 -12.64
N VAL A 179 8.12 17.32 -13.82
CA VAL A 179 7.57 17.76 -15.10
C VAL A 179 7.54 16.61 -16.11
N ALA A 180 6.71 16.75 -17.14
CA ALA A 180 6.87 15.99 -18.37
C ALA A 180 8.04 16.58 -19.17
N TRP A 181 8.96 15.72 -19.60
CA TRP A 181 10.12 16.12 -20.40
C TRP A 181 10.49 15.03 -21.39
N ASP A 182 11.14 15.39 -22.49
CA ASP A 182 11.69 14.43 -23.44
C ASP A 182 12.60 13.41 -22.75
N CYS A 183 12.49 12.16 -23.15
CA CYS A 183 13.35 11.12 -22.60
C CYS A 183 14.75 11.20 -23.23
N PRO A 184 15.82 11.30 -22.43
CA PRO A 184 17.19 11.24 -22.95
C PRO A 184 17.49 9.86 -23.55
N ARG A 185 18.43 9.80 -24.50
CA ARG A 185 18.87 8.52 -25.12
C ARG A 185 19.50 7.56 -24.11
N ALA A 186 20.22 8.10 -23.14
CA ALA A 186 20.80 7.37 -22.01
C ALA A 186 20.28 8.01 -20.71
N PRO A 187 19.21 7.45 -20.11
CA PRO A 187 18.65 7.99 -18.88
C PRO A 187 19.64 7.94 -17.72
N THR A 188 19.90 9.10 -17.13
CA THR A 188 20.69 9.25 -15.91
C THR A 188 20.00 10.23 -14.98
N ASP A 189 20.26 10.07 -13.68
CA ASP A 189 19.85 11.00 -12.64
C ASP A 189 18.36 11.40 -12.64
N GLY A 190 18.05 12.69 -12.89
CA GLY A 190 16.76 13.35 -12.67
C GLY A 190 15.54 12.72 -13.36
N VAL A 191 15.74 11.71 -14.22
CA VAL A 191 14.71 10.98 -14.95
C VAL A 191 14.52 9.54 -14.48
N VAL A 192 15.36 9.06 -13.55
CA VAL A 192 15.39 7.68 -13.08
C VAL A 192 14.70 7.59 -11.71
N TRP A 193 13.71 6.71 -11.61
CA TRP A 193 12.89 6.55 -10.41
C TRP A 193 12.84 5.10 -9.94
N GLU A 194 12.65 4.94 -8.63
CA GLU A 194 12.41 3.67 -7.99
C GLU A 194 11.12 3.74 -7.16
N ALA A 195 10.08 3.02 -7.60
CA ALA A 195 8.92 2.75 -6.77
C ALA A 195 9.27 1.68 -5.72
N ARG A 196 9.12 2.04 -4.45
CA ARG A 196 9.38 1.18 -3.30
C ARG A 196 8.08 0.58 -2.77
N VAL A 197 8.17 -0.60 -2.15
CA VAL A 197 7.01 -1.31 -1.56
C VAL A 197 6.30 -0.50 -0.47
N ASP A 198 7.04 0.38 0.19
CA ASP A 198 6.49 1.24 1.24
C ASP A 198 5.63 2.38 0.68
N GLY A 199 5.65 2.60 -0.64
CA GLY A 199 4.91 3.59 -1.39
C GLY A 199 5.69 4.86 -1.73
N ALA A 200 6.96 5.00 -1.36
CA ALA A 200 7.78 6.10 -1.86
C ALA A 200 8.18 5.84 -3.32
N ILE A 201 8.15 6.88 -4.17
CA ILE A 201 8.76 6.86 -5.50
C ILE A 201 10.01 7.73 -5.42
N ALA A 202 11.17 7.11 -5.32
CA ALA A 202 12.44 7.76 -5.03
C ALA A 202 13.17 8.19 -6.29
N LEU A 203 13.74 9.39 -6.28
CA LEU A 203 14.62 9.87 -7.33
C LEU A 203 15.98 9.17 -7.21
N ARG A 204 16.43 8.48 -8.26
CA ARG A 204 17.74 7.81 -8.31
C ARG A 204 18.82 8.69 -8.90
N ALA A 205 18.84 9.97 -8.50
CA ALA A 205 19.86 10.93 -8.91
C ALA A 205 21.03 10.98 -7.92
N SER A 206 22.24 11.05 -8.46
CA SER A 206 23.45 11.33 -7.70
C SER A 206 23.28 12.66 -6.96
N GLY A 207 23.57 12.69 -5.66
CA GLY A 207 23.41 13.89 -4.83
C GLY A 207 21.96 14.24 -4.45
N SER A 208 20.96 13.43 -4.82
CA SER A 208 19.57 13.63 -4.34
C SER A 208 19.45 13.49 -2.82
N GLY A 209 20.32 12.73 -2.15
CA GLY A 209 20.19 12.53 -0.70
C GLY A 209 18.88 11.84 -0.29
N GLY A 210 18.27 11.05 -1.20
CA GLY A 210 17.06 10.28 -0.93
C GLY A 210 15.74 11.05 -1.12
N LEU A 211 15.68 12.00 -2.06
CA LEU A 211 14.41 12.67 -2.39
C LEU A 211 13.38 11.69 -2.97
N VAL A 212 12.11 11.98 -2.70
CA VAL A 212 10.95 11.24 -3.15
C VAL A 212 9.92 12.16 -3.81
N LEU A 213 9.13 11.59 -4.72
CA LEU A 213 7.99 12.26 -5.33
C LEU A 213 6.98 12.68 -4.26
N ALA A 214 6.60 13.95 -4.26
CA ALA A 214 5.73 14.52 -3.25
C ALA A 214 4.72 15.49 -3.88
N ALA A 215 3.51 15.50 -3.32
CA ALA A 215 2.58 16.61 -3.48
C ALA A 215 2.67 17.52 -2.25
N ALA A 216 2.70 18.85 -2.43
CA ALA A 216 2.71 19.77 -1.29
C ALA A 216 1.39 19.76 -0.49
N ALA A 217 0.29 19.36 -1.14
CA ALA A 217 -1.04 19.24 -0.57
C ALA A 217 -1.86 18.17 -1.31
N SER A 218 -2.92 17.69 -0.68
CA SER A 218 -3.87 16.75 -1.30
C SER A 218 -4.79 17.38 -2.35
N THR A 219 -4.84 18.71 -2.46
CA THR A 219 -5.74 19.44 -3.36
C THR A 219 -5.52 19.11 -4.83
N ILE A 220 -6.60 19.14 -5.62
CA ILE A 220 -6.49 19.04 -7.09
C ILE A 220 -5.65 20.19 -7.64
N PHE A 221 -5.00 19.99 -8.79
CA PHE A 221 -4.06 20.93 -9.41
C PHE A 221 -2.74 21.13 -8.65
N THR A 222 -2.53 20.47 -7.51
CA THR A 222 -1.24 20.53 -6.83
C THR A 222 -0.16 19.95 -7.72
N GLY A 223 0.80 20.78 -8.12
CA GLY A 223 1.99 20.36 -8.85
C GLY A 223 2.91 19.49 -7.99
N LEU A 224 3.51 18.48 -8.61
CA LEU A 224 4.43 17.58 -7.94
C LEU A 224 5.82 18.18 -7.86
N THR A 225 6.51 17.82 -6.77
CA THR A 225 7.89 18.19 -6.49
C THR A 225 8.66 16.98 -5.98
N VAL A 226 9.97 17.09 -5.92
CA VAL A 226 10.81 16.18 -5.12
C VAL A 226 11.04 16.78 -3.74
N GLN A 227 10.92 15.96 -2.70
CA GLN A 227 11.08 16.39 -1.30
C GLN A 227 11.91 15.37 -0.52
N ARG A 228 12.46 15.78 0.63
CA ARG A 228 13.06 14.81 1.58
C ARG A 228 11.99 13.83 2.03
N ASP A 229 12.32 12.55 2.10
CA ASP A 229 11.39 11.52 2.56
C ASP A 229 11.04 11.74 4.04
N ASP A 230 9.87 12.32 4.30
CA ASP A 230 9.31 12.55 5.62
C ASP A 230 8.26 11.50 5.98
N ARG A 231 8.08 10.51 5.08
CA ARG A 231 7.13 9.41 5.19
C ARG A 231 5.68 9.86 5.26
N SER A 232 5.34 11.11 4.95
CA SER A 232 3.98 11.61 4.97
C SER A 232 3.09 10.90 3.94
N SER A 233 1.78 10.98 4.15
CA SER A 233 0.80 10.41 3.22
C SER A 233 0.77 11.12 1.86
N VAL A 234 1.32 12.33 1.72
CA VAL A 234 1.46 13.00 0.41
C VAL A 234 2.71 12.58 -0.38
N GLN A 235 3.56 11.76 0.24
CA GLN A 235 4.72 11.10 -0.39
C GLN A 235 4.49 9.60 -0.62
N SER A 236 3.25 9.12 -0.41
CA SER A 236 2.89 7.72 -0.60
C SER A 236 2.04 7.55 -1.86
N TRP A 237 2.53 6.69 -2.74
CA TRP A 237 1.98 6.39 -4.05
C TRP A 237 1.88 4.87 -4.21
N THR A 238 0.90 4.45 -5.01
CA THR A 238 0.66 3.07 -5.39
C THR A 238 0.45 3.05 -6.90
N PRO A 239 1.39 2.47 -7.67
CA PRO A 239 1.14 2.17 -9.07
C PRO A 239 0.05 1.09 -9.17
N THR A 240 -1.11 1.43 -9.73
CA THR A 240 -2.26 0.54 -9.84
C THR A 240 -3.26 1.07 -10.87
N ASN A 241 -3.93 0.17 -11.61
CA ASN A 241 -5.08 0.51 -12.44
C ASN A 241 -6.41 0.42 -11.67
N TYR A 242 -6.40 -0.08 -10.44
CA TYR A 242 -7.56 -0.24 -9.58
C TYR A 242 -7.51 0.78 -8.44
N THR A 243 -7.76 2.04 -8.79
CA THR A 243 -7.50 3.21 -7.95
C THR A 243 -8.54 3.45 -6.84
N ALA A 244 -9.63 2.69 -6.83
CA ALA A 244 -10.62 2.76 -5.77
C ALA A 244 -10.04 2.22 -4.45
N PRO A 245 -10.28 2.89 -3.30
CA PRO A 245 -9.87 2.37 -2.00
C PRO A 245 -10.48 1.00 -1.71
N LEU A 246 -9.72 0.11 -1.07
CA LEU A 246 -10.22 -1.19 -0.67
C LEU A 246 -11.10 -1.05 0.59
N ALA A 247 -12.40 -1.34 0.46
CA ALA A 247 -13.29 -1.51 1.60
C ALA A 247 -13.06 -2.90 2.23
N THR A 248 -12.64 -2.93 3.50
CA THR A 248 -12.36 -4.18 4.21
C THR A 248 -12.46 -3.98 5.72
N ALA A 249 -12.75 -5.05 6.46
CA ALA A 249 -12.68 -5.05 7.91
C ALA A 249 -11.24 -5.36 8.32
N VAL A 250 -10.70 -4.59 9.27
CA VAL A 250 -9.37 -4.84 9.84
C VAL A 250 -9.58 -5.66 11.10
N VAL A 251 -9.23 -6.95 11.05
CA VAL A 251 -9.43 -7.92 12.13
C VAL A 251 -8.17 -8.00 12.96
N GLY A 252 -8.30 -7.81 14.26
CA GLY A 252 -7.22 -7.84 15.24
C GLY A 252 -7.35 -8.96 16.26
N PRO A 253 -6.65 -8.87 17.39
CA PRO A 253 -6.63 -9.89 18.44
C PRO A 253 -8.01 -10.33 18.92
N GLY A 254 -8.18 -11.62 19.20
CA GLY A 254 -9.47 -12.19 19.63
C GLY A 254 -10.55 -12.21 18.53
N ASP A 255 -10.15 -12.07 17.26
CA ASP A 255 -11.03 -11.99 16.09
C ASP A 255 -12.04 -10.83 16.17
N LEU A 256 -11.65 -9.77 16.89
CA LEU A 256 -12.37 -8.51 16.99
C LEU A 256 -11.95 -7.59 15.84
N CYS A 257 -12.91 -6.84 15.32
CA CYS A 257 -12.67 -5.84 14.28
C CYS A 257 -12.28 -4.51 14.88
N LEU A 258 -11.33 -3.83 14.24
CA LEU A 258 -10.96 -2.45 14.52
C LEU A 258 -12.16 -1.54 14.26
N GLN A 259 -12.53 -0.73 15.25
CA GLN A 259 -13.65 0.19 15.20
C GLN A 259 -13.16 1.64 15.29
N ALA A 260 -13.83 2.50 14.54
CA ALA A 260 -13.66 3.94 14.65
C ALA A 260 -14.65 4.47 15.70
N ALA A 261 -14.18 5.35 16.61
CA ALA A 261 -15.10 6.16 17.41
C ALA A 261 -16.10 6.92 16.52
N SER A 262 -17.23 7.36 17.07
CA SER A 262 -18.19 8.22 16.37
C SER A 262 -17.66 9.65 16.17
N GLY A 263 -16.88 10.17 17.12
CA GLY A 263 -16.34 11.54 17.13
C GLY A 263 -14.87 11.66 16.70
N VAL A 264 -14.52 12.78 16.07
CA VAL A 264 -13.12 13.15 15.77
C VAL A 264 -12.35 13.36 17.07
N GLY A 265 -11.11 12.89 17.14
CA GLY A 265 -10.32 12.83 18.36
C GLY A 265 -10.67 11.65 19.27
N GLY A 266 -11.73 10.90 18.97
CA GLY A 266 -12.11 9.69 19.71
C GLY A 266 -11.14 8.53 19.46
N PRO A 267 -11.00 7.61 20.43
CA PRO A 267 -10.09 6.46 20.32
C PRO A 267 -10.59 5.46 19.28
N ALA A 268 -9.66 4.76 18.64
CA ALA A 268 -9.98 3.49 18.00
C ALA A 268 -10.11 2.40 19.06
N SER A 269 -11.01 1.45 18.83
CA SER A 269 -11.25 0.32 19.74
C SER A 269 -11.35 -0.98 18.94
N VAL A 270 -11.50 -2.11 19.63
CA VAL A 270 -11.83 -3.39 19.00
C VAL A 270 -13.18 -3.88 19.52
N ALA A 271 -14.01 -4.44 18.64
CA ALA A 271 -15.31 -5.00 18.99
C ALA A 271 -15.67 -6.18 18.06
N ALA A 272 -16.76 -6.89 18.36
CA ALA A 272 -17.26 -7.93 17.47
C ALA A 272 -17.47 -7.38 16.04
N CYS A 273 -17.06 -8.17 15.05
CA CYS A 273 -17.21 -7.82 13.65
C CYS A 273 -18.70 -7.78 13.25
N HIS A 274 -19.10 -6.74 12.53
CA HIS A 274 -20.45 -6.58 11.97
C HIS A 274 -20.34 -5.94 10.58
N ASP A 275 -21.41 -6.02 9.78
CA ASP A 275 -21.47 -5.58 8.37
C ASP A 275 -21.34 -4.04 8.16
N GLY A 276 -20.89 -3.30 9.18
CA GLY A 276 -20.64 -1.86 9.13
C GLY A 276 -19.23 -1.45 9.61
N ALA A 277 -18.41 -2.40 10.07
CA ALA A 277 -17.07 -2.18 10.62
C ALA A 277 -15.99 -2.06 9.53
N TRP A 278 -16.29 -1.31 8.47
CA TRP A 278 -15.42 -1.24 7.29
C TRP A 278 -14.49 -0.04 7.36
N TRP A 279 -13.24 -0.30 7.05
CA TRP A 279 -12.23 0.70 6.73
C TRP A 279 -12.01 0.73 5.22
N PHE A 280 -11.58 1.90 4.73
CA PHE A 280 -11.13 2.11 3.36
C PHE A 280 -9.62 2.28 3.37
N LEU A 281 -8.91 1.35 2.74
CA LEU A 281 -7.46 1.43 2.59
C LEU A 281 -7.14 2.21 1.32
N TYR A 282 -6.56 3.40 1.48
CA TYR A 282 -6.25 4.29 0.36
C TYR A 282 -4.85 4.04 -0.22
N PRO A 283 -4.64 4.38 -1.52
CA PRO A 283 -3.33 4.30 -2.18
C PRO A 283 -2.19 5.09 -1.50
N ASP A 284 -2.52 6.11 -0.70
CA ASP A 284 -1.57 6.89 0.09
C ASP A 284 -1.22 6.26 1.46
N GLY A 285 -1.70 5.04 1.73
CA GLY A 285 -1.50 4.34 3.00
C GLY A 285 -2.34 4.86 4.15
N SER A 286 -3.28 5.78 3.92
CA SER A 286 -4.24 6.16 4.96
C SER A 286 -5.36 5.12 5.08
N VAL A 287 -5.79 4.89 6.33
CA VAL A 287 -6.87 3.95 6.68
C VAL A 287 -8.04 4.79 7.15
N ARG A 288 -9.15 4.78 6.42
CA ARG A 288 -10.25 5.74 6.62
C ARG A 288 -11.55 5.07 6.99
N SER A 289 -12.27 5.67 7.92
CA SER A 289 -13.59 5.20 8.33
C SER A 289 -14.69 5.83 7.49
N ARG A 290 -15.83 5.15 7.38
CA ARG A 290 -17.02 5.66 6.69
C ARG A 290 -17.63 6.82 7.48
N THR A 291 -17.63 8.03 6.92
CA THR A 291 -18.40 9.16 7.49
C THR A 291 -19.76 9.27 6.79
N ARG A 292 -20.85 9.29 7.56
CA ARG A 292 -22.22 9.57 7.08
C ARG A 292 -22.50 11.08 6.93
N LEU A 293 -21.48 11.92 6.79
CA LEU A 293 -21.65 13.38 6.77
C LEU A 293 -21.47 13.95 5.36
N PHE A 294 -22.40 14.84 4.99
CA PHE A 294 -22.54 15.56 3.73
C PHE A 294 -21.31 16.39 3.26
N LEU A 295 -20.24 16.45 4.06
CA LEU A 295 -19.11 17.38 3.86
C LEU A 295 -17.83 16.74 3.26
N ARG A 296 -17.85 15.46 2.84
CA ARG A 296 -16.68 14.78 2.22
C ARG A 296 -15.37 14.82 3.04
N GLN A 297 -15.43 15.10 4.34
CA GLN A 297 -14.25 15.09 5.20
C GLN A 297 -13.99 13.66 5.68
N TRP A 298 -12.87 13.11 5.23
CA TRP A 298 -12.47 11.76 5.59
C TRP A 298 -11.81 11.72 6.96
N ARG A 299 -12.28 10.79 7.80
CA ARG A 299 -11.74 10.50 9.11
C ARG A 299 -10.69 9.40 8.99
N CYS A 300 -9.45 9.71 9.33
CA CYS A 300 -8.30 8.81 9.21
C CYS A 300 -7.94 8.21 10.57
N LEU A 301 -7.52 6.96 10.57
CA LEU A 301 -6.78 6.36 11.68
C LEU A 301 -5.44 7.10 11.82
N THR A 302 -5.13 7.55 13.03
CA THR A 302 -3.97 8.40 13.32
C THR A 302 -3.29 7.96 14.60
N ALA A 303 -1.97 7.88 14.60
CA ALA A 303 -1.17 7.75 15.82
C ALA A 303 -0.99 9.12 16.50
N ASP A 304 -1.64 9.34 17.64
CA ASP A 304 -1.52 10.60 18.37
C ASP A 304 -0.15 10.74 19.06
N ALA A 305 0.11 11.91 19.66
CA ALA A 305 1.37 12.18 20.33
C ALA A 305 1.61 11.30 21.58
N ALA A 306 0.54 10.76 22.16
CA ALA A 306 0.59 9.88 23.33
C ALA A 306 0.71 8.39 22.95
N GLY A 307 0.83 8.07 21.65
CA GLY A 307 0.92 6.69 21.16
C GLY A 307 -0.42 5.97 21.12
N ARG A 308 -1.55 6.68 21.16
CA ARG A 308 -2.89 6.08 20.99
C ARG A 308 -3.29 6.09 19.52
N ALA A 309 -4.05 5.08 19.12
CA ALA A 309 -4.71 5.10 17.82
C ALA A 309 -6.04 5.84 17.96
N VAL A 310 -6.20 6.95 17.24
CA VAL A 310 -7.39 7.80 17.29
C VAL A 310 -7.92 8.06 15.89
N VAL A 311 -9.15 8.57 15.81
CA VAL A 311 -9.76 8.97 14.55
C VAL A 311 -9.67 10.49 14.40
N SER A 312 -8.83 11.00 13.50
CA SER A 312 -8.68 12.45 13.29
C SER A 312 -8.96 12.86 11.85
N PHE A 313 -9.16 14.17 11.63
CA PHE A 313 -9.21 14.70 10.28
C PHE A 313 -7.83 14.63 9.62
N ARG A 314 -7.86 14.50 8.30
CA ARG A 314 -6.65 14.54 7.48
C ARG A 314 -6.19 16.00 7.29
N PRO A 315 -4.91 16.34 7.56
CA PRO A 315 -4.32 17.59 7.12
C PRO A 315 -4.04 17.54 5.61
N THR A 316 -4.23 18.65 4.92
CA THR A 316 -4.00 18.76 3.46
C THR A 316 -2.56 18.42 3.08
N ALA A 317 -1.58 18.86 3.89
CA ALA A 317 -0.17 18.54 3.73
C ALA A 317 0.19 17.06 4.01
N GLY A 318 -0.77 16.25 4.46
CA GLY A 318 -0.52 14.88 4.89
C GLY A 318 0.20 14.79 6.22
N SER A 319 0.36 13.56 6.72
CA SER A 319 1.08 13.30 7.96
C SER A 319 1.63 11.87 7.96
N PRO A 320 2.86 11.63 8.41
CA PRO A 320 3.38 10.28 8.56
C PRO A 320 2.64 9.50 9.66
N ARG A 321 2.00 10.20 10.62
CA ARG A 321 1.15 9.59 11.67
C ARG A 321 -0.15 8.99 11.13
N GLN A 322 -0.52 9.33 9.90
CA GLN A 322 -1.71 8.82 9.21
C GLN A 322 -1.36 7.81 8.11
N ARG A 323 -0.08 7.47 7.93
CA ARG A 323 0.37 6.49 6.95
C ARG A 323 0.62 5.16 7.66
N TRP A 324 -0.09 4.14 7.20
CA TRP A 324 -0.06 2.79 7.73
C TRP A 324 0.38 1.81 6.65
N ALA A 325 1.17 0.81 7.04
CA ALA A 325 1.61 -0.27 6.17
C ALA A 325 1.25 -1.60 6.81
N PHE A 326 0.36 -2.34 6.16
CA PHE A 326 0.06 -3.72 6.52
C PHE A 326 1.19 -4.61 6.02
N ARG A 327 1.80 -5.37 6.92
CA ARG A 327 2.96 -6.21 6.64
C ARG A 327 2.55 -7.68 6.54
N ASN A 328 3.41 -8.48 5.92
CA ASN A 328 3.19 -9.91 5.71
C ASN A 328 3.32 -10.76 6.99
N ASP A 329 3.91 -10.19 8.04
CA ASP A 329 3.96 -10.75 9.39
C ASP A 329 2.68 -10.45 10.21
N GLY A 330 1.66 -9.85 9.58
CA GLY A 330 0.39 -9.49 10.22
C GLY A 330 0.43 -8.18 11.00
N SER A 331 1.58 -7.55 11.19
CA SER A 331 1.63 -6.27 11.90
C SER A 331 1.26 -5.08 11.00
N VAL A 332 0.73 -4.01 11.61
CA VAL A 332 0.36 -2.77 10.91
C VAL A 332 1.26 -1.64 11.40
N LEU A 333 2.27 -1.29 10.59
CA LEU A 333 3.26 -0.27 10.92
C LEU A 333 2.70 1.13 10.70
N ASN A 334 2.85 2.01 11.68
CA ASN A 334 2.67 3.45 11.50
C ASN A 334 3.99 4.10 11.07
N ALA A 335 4.01 4.79 9.93
CA ALA A 335 5.23 5.35 9.38
C ALA A 335 5.82 6.47 10.26
N GLY A 336 4.98 7.29 10.88
CA GLY A 336 5.42 8.40 11.74
C GLY A 336 5.88 7.98 13.13
N ALA A 337 5.28 6.93 13.70
CA ALA A 337 5.67 6.42 15.02
C ALA A 337 6.81 5.39 14.96
N GLY A 338 7.10 4.81 13.80
CA GLY A 338 8.07 3.71 13.67
C GLY A 338 7.68 2.47 14.48
N SER A 339 6.38 2.34 14.80
CA SER A 339 5.80 1.40 15.75
C SER A 339 4.53 0.80 15.17
N VAL A 340 4.05 -0.31 15.71
CA VAL A 340 2.93 -1.09 15.15
C VAL A 340 1.64 -0.91 15.95
N LEU A 341 0.51 -1.12 15.29
CA LEU A 341 -0.80 -1.16 15.92
C LEU A 341 -0.88 -2.32 16.92
N ASP A 342 -1.40 -2.05 18.10
CA ASP A 342 -1.43 -2.99 19.24
C ASP A 342 -2.71 -2.80 20.05
N VAL A 343 -3.14 -3.85 20.75
CA VAL A 343 -4.30 -3.83 21.64
C VAL A 343 -3.84 -4.05 23.08
N ARG A 344 -4.18 -3.13 23.97
CA ARG A 344 -3.90 -3.22 25.40
C ARG A 344 -5.17 -3.18 26.23
N ALA A 345 -5.15 -3.82 27.40
CA ALA A 345 -6.21 -3.66 28.39
C ALA A 345 -6.21 -2.21 28.91
N SER A 346 -7.39 -1.59 28.97
CA SER A 346 -7.54 -0.26 29.57
C SER A 346 -7.58 -0.39 31.09
N GLY A 347 -6.74 0.40 31.77
CA GLY A 347 -6.81 0.56 33.24
C GLY A 347 -6.25 -0.58 34.09
N GLY A 348 -5.11 -1.18 33.73
CA GLY A 348 -4.34 -2.03 34.66
C GLY A 348 -5.02 -3.33 35.07
N GLY A 349 -5.08 -4.30 34.16
CA GLY A 349 -5.19 -5.73 34.47
C GLY A 349 -6.43 -6.16 35.26
N GLY A 350 -7.58 -6.30 34.59
CA GLY A 350 -8.75 -6.99 35.11
C GLY A 350 -9.77 -7.32 34.02
N GLN A 351 -10.53 -8.41 34.20
CA GLN A 351 -11.54 -8.93 33.25
C GLN A 351 -12.74 -8.00 32.98
N SER A 352 -12.77 -6.80 33.58
CA SER A 352 -13.78 -5.77 33.38
C SER A 352 -13.25 -4.49 32.69
N GLY A 353 -11.95 -4.43 32.37
CA GLY A 353 -11.34 -3.32 31.64
C GLY A 353 -11.64 -3.41 30.14
N GLY A 354 -11.95 -2.28 29.50
CA GLY A 354 -12.10 -2.23 28.04
C GLY A 354 -10.78 -2.52 27.32
N TRP A 355 -10.82 -2.65 25.99
CA TRP A 355 -9.61 -2.77 25.18
C TRP A 355 -9.33 -1.44 24.47
N GLU A 356 -8.10 -0.94 24.58
CA GLU A 356 -7.64 0.26 23.89
C GLU A 356 -6.69 -0.12 22.74
N VAL A 357 -6.84 0.56 21.61
CA VAL A 357 -5.92 0.43 20.47
C VAL A 357 -4.85 1.50 20.55
N VAL A 358 -3.61 1.08 20.52
CA VAL A 358 -2.42 1.93 20.65
C VAL A 358 -1.41 1.62 19.57
N VAL A 359 -0.31 2.37 19.60
CA VAL A 359 0.86 2.15 18.76
C VAL A 359 2.06 1.91 19.67
N SER A 360 2.69 0.74 19.53
CA SER A 360 3.78 0.29 20.39
C SER A 360 4.92 -0.36 19.58
N PRO A 361 6.13 -0.49 20.14
CA PRO A 361 7.23 -1.17 19.45
C PRO A 361 6.83 -2.59 19.02
N ALA A 362 7.32 -3.02 17.86
CA ALA A 362 7.04 -4.36 17.36
C ALA A 362 7.67 -5.43 18.27
N THR A 363 6.83 -6.29 18.85
CA THR A 363 7.22 -7.39 19.73
C THR A 363 6.94 -8.76 19.11
N GLY A 364 6.11 -8.84 18.07
CA GLY A 364 5.59 -10.10 17.56
C GLY A 364 4.53 -10.74 18.47
N SER A 365 3.99 -9.98 19.42
CA SER A 365 2.88 -10.42 20.27
C SER A 365 1.62 -10.67 19.45
N PRO A 366 0.79 -11.68 19.82
CA PRO A 366 -0.55 -11.86 19.23
C PRO A 366 -1.46 -10.63 19.35
N THR A 367 -1.18 -9.70 20.26
CA THR A 367 -1.88 -8.42 20.39
C THR A 367 -1.59 -7.43 19.25
N GLN A 368 -0.51 -7.67 18.49
CA GLN A 368 -0.04 -6.87 17.36
C GLN A 368 -0.30 -7.54 16.00
N GLU A 369 -0.99 -8.68 15.99
CA GLU A 369 -1.37 -9.37 14.77
C GLU A 369 -2.71 -8.86 14.25
N TRP A 370 -2.72 -8.48 12.98
CA TRP A 370 -3.88 -7.97 12.26
C TRP A 370 -3.97 -8.61 10.89
N ALA A 371 -5.18 -8.66 10.36
CA ALA A 371 -5.44 -9.09 8.99
C ALA A 371 -6.52 -8.21 8.38
N ILE A 372 -6.55 -8.16 7.05
CA ILE A 372 -7.69 -7.61 6.32
C ILE A 372 -8.63 -8.75 5.98
N MET A 373 -9.92 -8.54 6.20
CA MET A 373 -10.94 -9.50 5.79
C MET A 373 -11.09 -9.44 4.28
N LEU A 374 -10.88 -10.59 3.64
CA LEU A 374 -11.20 -10.79 2.24
C LEU A 374 -12.67 -11.14 2.10
#